data_AF-A0A923SAJ0-F1
#
_entry.id   AF-A0A923SAJ0-F1
#
_cell.length_a   1.000
_cell.length_b   1.000
_cell.length_c   1.000
_cell.angle_alpha   90.00
_cell.angle_beta   90.00
_cell.angle_gamma   90.00
#
_symmetry.space_group_name_H-M   'P 1'
#
loop_
_entity.id
_entity.type
_entity.pdbx_description
1 polymer ?
#
loop_
_entity_poly.entity_id
_entity_poly.type
_entity_poly.pdbx_seq_one_letter_code
_entity_poly.pdbx_strand_id
1 'polypeptide(L)'
;MIDVTIENFEQEVVAASLSQPVLVDFWAPWCGPCKALGPVLEKLEVAYGGAFRLVKINSDEEQQLAGAFGIRSIPTVILMKNGQPVDGFMGALPEGKVREFLDKHVQPLAAGEEEEEPLLEEPGDADPEALLERLQHAVATDPANDDARFDYVKALLAAGREADARRAFEPVANKVGVSRKLDALARWMDAIAFARAHPNPADEDAKIAANRRDFQARFDRSRLLVAQQRWTAAMDELLEILMRDKSWNEDLARKTYIAILEIIEPPKPKVAEGQIPPDDPVVAAYRRRLSSVVLS
;
A
#
# COMPACT_ATOMS: atom_id res chain seq x y z
N MET A 1 21.59 1.39 -8.43
CA MET A 1 22.60 1.89 -9.38
C MET A 1 22.50 1.24 -10.77
N ILE A 2 22.33 2.06 -11.82
CA ILE A 2 22.25 1.64 -13.22
C ILE A 2 23.37 2.33 -14.03
N ASP A 3 23.96 1.59 -14.98
CA ASP A 3 24.86 2.12 -16.00
C ASP A 3 24.05 2.88 -17.07
N VAL A 4 24.35 4.17 -17.22
CA VAL A 4 23.72 5.04 -18.20
C VAL A 4 24.61 5.19 -19.42
N THR A 5 24.01 4.93 -20.58
CA THR A 5 24.59 5.11 -21.91
C THR A 5 23.81 6.17 -22.68
N ILE A 6 24.32 6.61 -23.82
CA ILE A 6 23.59 7.57 -24.66
C ILE A 6 22.19 7.10 -25.06
N GLU A 7 21.98 5.79 -25.23
CA GLU A 7 20.69 5.24 -25.63
C GLU A 7 19.61 5.33 -24.53
N ASN A 8 20.00 5.20 -23.26
CA ASN A 8 19.06 5.21 -22.13
C ASN A 8 19.07 6.54 -21.35
N PHE A 9 20.00 7.45 -21.63
CA PHE A 9 20.17 8.71 -20.90
C PHE A 9 18.88 9.54 -20.80
N GLU A 10 18.14 9.69 -21.89
CA GLU A 10 16.89 10.48 -21.90
C GLU A 10 15.86 9.92 -20.91
N GLN A 11 15.72 8.60 -20.85
CA GLN A 11 14.74 7.94 -19.97
C GLN A 11 15.23 7.90 -18.52
N GLU A 12 16.47 7.45 -18.31
CA GLU A 12 17.03 7.12 -17.01
C GLU A 12 17.49 8.35 -16.21
N VAL A 13 17.77 9.46 -16.91
CA VAL A 13 18.25 10.69 -16.31
C VAL A 13 17.26 11.83 -16.48
N VAL A 14 16.94 12.21 -17.73
CA VAL A 14 16.14 13.41 -18.00
C VAL A 14 14.70 13.19 -17.57
N ALA A 15 14.02 12.19 -18.12
CA ALA A 15 12.62 11.90 -17.81
C ALA A 15 12.45 11.47 -16.34
N ALA A 16 13.34 10.61 -15.82
CA ALA A 16 13.34 10.23 -14.42
C ALA A 16 13.48 11.45 -13.47
N SER A 17 14.30 12.44 -13.83
CA SER A 17 14.48 13.64 -13.01
C SER A 17 13.24 14.52 -12.89
N LEU A 18 12.22 14.33 -13.74
CA LEU A 18 10.93 15.03 -13.64
C LEU A 18 10.10 14.55 -12.45
N SER A 19 10.25 13.29 -12.03
CA SER A 19 9.49 12.70 -10.92
C SER A 19 10.32 12.55 -9.65
N GLN A 20 11.64 12.34 -9.78
CA GLN A 20 12.53 12.09 -8.65
C GLN A 20 13.94 12.62 -8.94
N PRO A 21 14.62 13.31 -8.01
CA PRO A 21 16.00 13.76 -8.25
C PRO A 21 16.92 12.61 -8.67
N VAL A 22 17.72 12.81 -9.72
CA VAL A 22 18.68 11.82 -10.23
C VAL A 22 20.09 12.32 -9.99
N LEU A 23 20.86 11.59 -9.19
CA LEU A 23 22.26 11.84 -8.93
C LEU A 23 23.10 11.05 -9.93
N VAL A 24 23.87 11.75 -10.76
CA VAL A 24 24.68 11.19 -11.85
C VAL A 24 26.15 11.20 -11.44
N ASP A 25 26.77 10.03 -11.30
CA ASP A 25 28.20 9.86 -11.04
C ASP A 25 28.98 9.61 -12.34
N PHE A 26 29.80 10.56 -12.75
CA PHE A 26 30.73 10.41 -13.87
C PHE A 26 32.04 9.80 -13.39
N TRP A 27 32.33 8.60 -13.86
CA TRP A 27 33.43 7.76 -13.36
C TRP A 27 34.22 7.08 -14.49
N ALA A 28 35.28 6.36 -14.14
CA ALA A 28 36.01 5.44 -15.03
C ALA A 28 36.71 4.34 -14.21
N PRO A 29 36.98 3.14 -14.78
CA PRO A 29 37.51 2.00 -14.02
C PRO A 29 38.92 2.20 -13.44
N TRP A 30 39.73 3.06 -14.07
CA TRP A 30 41.08 3.42 -13.62
C TRP A 30 41.08 4.55 -12.57
N CYS A 31 39.95 5.22 -12.34
CA CYS A 31 39.85 6.32 -11.40
C CYS A 31 39.85 5.82 -9.95
N GLY A 32 41.00 5.92 -9.29
CA GLY A 32 41.15 5.56 -7.87
C GLY A 32 40.17 6.29 -6.94
N PRO A 33 40.02 7.62 -7.02
CA PRO A 33 39.06 8.36 -6.19
C PRO A 33 37.59 7.95 -6.40
N CYS A 34 37.21 7.56 -7.62
CA CYS A 34 35.86 7.09 -7.94
C CYS A 34 35.52 5.82 -7.14
N LYS A 35 36.49 4.91 -6.95
CA LYS A 35 36.32 3.68 -6.16
C LYS A 35 36.04 3.96 -4.68
N ALA A 36 36.48 5.11 -4.17
CA ALA A 36 36.19 5.54 -2.80
C ALA A 36 34.82 6.24 -2.71
N LEU A 37 34.43 6.99 -3.74
CA LEU A 37 33.17 7.74 -3.77
C LEU A 37 31.95 6.86 -4.04
N GLY A 38 32.05 5.90 -4.96
CA GLY A 38 30.93 5.02 -5.34
C GLY A 38 30.20 4.39 -4.16
N PRO A 39 30.90 3.69 -3.23
CA PRO A 39 30.27 3.09 -2.05
C PRO A 39 29.59 4.12 -1.12
N VAL A 40 30.11 5.34 -1.06
CA VAL A 40 29.50 6.42 -0.27
C VAL A 40 28.18 6.86 -0.90
N LEU A 41 28.13 6.99 -2.22
CA LEU A 41 26.91 7.34 -2.96
C LEU A 41 25.85 6.24 -2.83
N GLU A 42 26.24 4.97 -2.98
CA GLU A 42 25.33 3.81 -2.80
C GLU A 42 24.75 3.78 -1.38
N LYS A 43 25.60 3.96 -0.36
CA LYS A 43 25.14 3.99 1.03
C LYS A 43 24.13 5.12 1.28
N LEU A 44 24.33 6.28 0.65
CA LEU A 44 23.40 7.41 0.79
C LEU A 44 22.12 7.21 -0.03
N GLU A 45 22.16 6.55 -1.19
CA GLU A 45 20.95 6.17 -1.94
C GLU A 45 20.01 5.33 -1.06
N VAL A 46 20.57 4.36 -0.34
CA VAL A 46 19.84 3.53 0.64
C VAL A 46 19.39 4.35 1.84
N ALA A 47 20.29 5.12 2.47
CA ALA A 47 19.98 5.88 3.68
C ALA A 47 18.91 6.97 3.47
N TYR A 48 18.71 7.44 2.25
CA TYR A 48 17.66 8.40 1.91
C TYR A 48 16.33 7.74 1.52
N GLY A 49 16.21 6.42 1.65
CA GLY A 49 14.96 5.69 1.44
C GLY A 49 14.42 5.81 0.01
N GLY A 50 15.30 5.95 -0.97
CA GLY A 50 14.91 6.24 -2.35
C GLY A 50 14.37 7.66 -2.55
N ALA A 51 14.80 8.65 -1.78
CA ALA A 51 14.45 10.06 -2.07
C ALA A 51 15.11 10.59 -3.35
N PHE A 52 16.18 9.95 -3.81
CA PHE A 52 16.85 10.21 -5.07
C PHE A 52 17.27 8.88 -5.71
N ARG A 53 17.54 8.91 -7.02
CA ARG A 53 18.06 7.78 -7.78
C ARG A 53 19.54 8.01 -8.10
N LEU A 54 20.39 7.00 -7.94
CA LEU A 54 21.79 7.03 -8.31
C LEU A 54 22.02 6.30 -9.63
N VAL A 55 22.63 7.00 -10.57
CA VAL A 55 23.08 6.45 -11.86
C VAL A 55 24.55 6.76 -12.07
N LYS A 56 25.22 5.96 -12.88
CA LYS A 56 26.63 6.18 -13.22
C LYS A 56 26.84 6.24 -14.73
N ILE A 57 27.75 7.09 -15.17
CA ILE A 57 28.15 7.23 -16.57
C ILE A 57 29.66 7.04 -16.63
N ASN A 58 30.09 6.04 -17.40
CA ASN A 58 31.51 5.83 -17.66
C ASN A 58 31.98 6.89 -18.68
N SER A 59 32.85 7.79 -18.25
CA SER A 59 33.29 8.93 -19.06
C SER A 59 34.19 8.53 -20.25
N ASP A 60 34.81 7.34 -20.20
CA ASP A 60 35.63 6.82 -21.31
C ASP A 60 34.77 6.23 -22.43
N GLU A 61 33.66 5.58 -22.06
CA GLU A 61 32.74 4.92 -22.98
C GLU A 61 31.72 5.93 -23.54
N GLU A 62 31.21 6.82 -22.68
CA GLU A 62 30.16 7.79 -22.99
C GLU A 62 30.72 9.21 -23.13
N GLN A 63 31.76 9.38 -23.94
CA GLN A 63 32.47 10.66 -24.11
C GLN A 63 31.55 11.79 -24.60
N GLN A 64 30.52 11.47 -25.38
CA GLN A 64 29.55 12.45 -25.84
C GLN A 64 28.70 12.99 -24.68
N LEU A 65 28.24 12.12 -23.78
CA LEU A 65 27.51 12.55 -22.59
C LEU A 65 28.42 13.33 -21.64
N ALA A 66 29.63 12.83 -21.38
CA ALA A 66 30.62 13.54 -20.57
C ALA A 66 30.92 14.94 -21.15
N GLY A 67 31.04 15.06 -22.48
CA GLY A 67 31.20 16.33 -23.18
C GLY A 67 30.00 17.26 -23.04
N ALA A 68 28.76 16.73 -23.17
CA ALA A 68 27.53 17.50 -23.04
C ALA A 68 27.35 18.11 -21.64
N PHE A 69 27.78 17.37 -20.60
CA PHE A 69 27.80 17.85 -19.21
C PHE A 69 29.03 18.69 -18.86
N GLY A 70 29.96 18.87 -19.81
CA GLY A 70 31.17 19.66 -19.59
C GLY A 70 32.13 19.03 -18.57
N ILE A 71 32.15 17.70 -18.45
CA ILE A 71 33.00 16.97 -17.51
C ILE A 71 34.47 17.13 -17.90
N ARG A 72 35.26 17.72 -17.01
CA ARG A 72 36.71 17.97 -17.19
C ARG A 72 37.59 17.10 -16.32
N SER A 73 37.02 16.51 -15.28
CA SER A 73 37.70 15.65 -14.32
C SER A 73 36.70 14.65 -13.75
N ILE A 74 37.20 13.49 -13.33
CA ILE A 74 36.40 12.48 -12.64
C ILE A 74 37.02 12.17 -11.26
N PRO A 75 36.20 11.82 -10.24
CA PRO A 75 34.75 11.77 -10.30
C PRO A 75 34.13 13.17 -10.35
N THR A 76 33.02 13.30 -11.08
CA THR A 76 32.15 14.48 -11.01
C THR A 76 30.74 13.99 -10.81
N VAL A 77 30.03 14.56 -9.85
CA VAL A 77 28.66 14.20 -9.52
C VAL A 77 27.74 15.37 -9.82
N ILE A 78 26.66 15.11 -10.56
CA ILE A 78 25.68 16.12 -10.95
C ILE A 78 24.30 15.68 -10.50
N LEU A 79 23.57 16.57 -9.85
CA LEU A 79 22.18 16.35 -9.48
C LEU A 79 21.26 16.93 -10.55
N MET A 80 20.39 16.08 -11.08
CA MET A 80 19.35 16.40 -12.05
C MET A 80 18.00 16.48 -11.35
N LYS A 81 17.24 17.54 -11.61
CA LYS A 81 15.87 17.72 -11.10
C LYS A 81 15.05 18.50 -12.12
N ASN A 82 13.82 18.10 -12.34
CA ASN A 82 12.91 18.70 -13.32
C ASN A 82 13.52 18.78 -14.74
N GLY A 83 14.26 17.75 -15.15
CA GLY A 83 14.88 17.64 -16.48
C GLY A 83 16.18 18.43 -16.65
N GLN A 84 16.71 19.06 -15.59
CA GLN A 84 17.86 19.96 -15.69
C GLN A 84 18.89 19.73 -14.57
N PRO A 85 20.18 20.02 -14.80
CA PRO A 85 21.19 20.01 -13.76
C PRO A 85 20.97 21.17 -12.79
N VAL A 86 20.85 20.88 -11.50
CA VAL A 86 20.56 21.89 -10.46
C VAL A 86 21.73 22.19 -9.54
N ASP A 87 22.63 21.22 -9.34
CA ASP A 87 23.87 21.39 -8.57
C ASP A 87 24.84 20.24 -8.87
N GLY A 88 26.09 20.35 -8.44
CA GLY A 88 27.08 19.28 -8.59
C GLY A 88 28.38 19.55 -7.86
N PHE A 89 29.20 18.52 -7.72
CA PHE A 89 30.53 18.63 -7.12
C PHE A 89 31.56 17.79 -7.89
N MET A 90 32.82 18.17 -7.75
CA MET A 90 33.96 17.47 -8.35
C MET A 90 34.84 16.86 -7.27
N GLY A 91 35.39 15.69 -7.55
CA GLY A 91 36.28 14.95 -6.66
C GLY A 91 35.55 14.04 -5.66
N ALA A 92 36.32 13.19 -5.00
CA ALA A 92 35.81 12.30 -3.96
C ALA A 92 35.67 13.08 -2.64
N LEU A 93 34.42 13.32 -2.22
CA LEU A 93 34.10 13.97 -0.96
C LEU A 93 33.83 12.95 0.16
N PRO A 94 34.13 13.26 1.43
CA PRO A 94 33.68 12.44 2.55
C PRO A 94 32.15 12.39 2.65
N GLU A 95 31.61 11.29 3.18
CA GLU A 95 30.16 11.05 3.32
C GLU A 95 29.41 12.26 3.90
N GLY A 96 29.92 12.89 4.96
CA GLY A 96 29.27 14.05 5.58
C GLY A 96 29.10 15.24 4.62
N LYS A 97 30.06 15.45 3.71
CA LYS A 97 29.97 16.53 2.70
C LYS A 97 29.02 16.18 1.56
N VAL A 98 28.92 14.90 1.20
CA VAL A 98 27.93 14.43 0.23
C VAL A 98 26.52 14.55 0.82
N ARG A 99 26.33 14.21 2.10
CA ARG A 99 25.06 14.41 2.84
C ARG A 99 24.66 15.89 2.90
N GLU A 100 25.58 16.77 3.30
CA GLU A 100 25.36 18.22 3.29
C GLU A 100 24.96 18.76 1.90
N PHE A 101 25.49 18.16 0.83
CA PHE A 101 25.11 18.51 -0.54
C PHE A 101 23.69 18.03 -0.87
N LEU A 102 23.35 16.78 -0.56
CA LEU A 102 22.03 16.18 -0.82
C LEU A 102 20.92 16.89 -0.03
N ASP A 103 21.14 17.19 1.24
CA ASP A 103 20.15 17.81 2.13
C ASP A 103 19.66 19.19 1.66
N LYS A 104 20.42 19.87 0.80
CA LYS A 104 20.01 21.14 0.17
C LYS A 104 18.90 20.96 -0.86
N HIS A 105 18.82 19.77 -1.47
CA HIS A 105 18.03 19.53 -2.69
C HIS A 105 17.03 18.39 -2.58
N VAL A 106 17.30 17.46 -1.65
CA VAL A 106 16.59 16.21 -1.43
C VAL A 106 16.21 16.12 0.04
N GLN A 107 14.93 15.94 0.32
CA GLN A 107 14.48 15.61 1.67
C GLN A 107 14.54 14.09 1.82
N PRO A 108 15.22 13.54 2.86
CA PRO A 108 15.14 12.11 3.13
C PRO A 108 13.67 11.70 3.24
N LEU A 109 13.26 10.73 2.42
CA LEU A 109 12.02 10.01 2.69
C LEU A 109 12.32 9.24 3.97
N ALA A 110 11.53 9.47 5.02
CA ALA A 110 11.76 8.94 6.36
C ALA A 110 12.40 7.56 6.28
N ALA A 111 13.70 7.51 6.54
CA ALA A 111 14.43 6.26 6.52
C ALA A 111 13.79 5.41 7.61
N GLY A 112 13.22 4.28 7.21
CA GLY A 112 13.06 3.18 8.15
C GLY A 112 14.45 2.95 8.73
N GLU A 113 14.60 3.22 10.01
CA GLU A 113 15.79 2.80 10.74
C GLU A 113 15.89 1.27 10.58
N GLU A 114 17.07 0.83 10.18
CA GLU A 114 17.50 -0.54 9.91
C GLU A 114 16.73 -1.64 10.68
N GLU A 115 15.85 -2.36 9.98
CA GLU A 115 15.55 -3.77 10.26
C GLU A 115 15.89 -4.56 8.98
N GLU A 116 16.66 -5.62 9.16
CA GLU A 116 17.20 -6.49 8.11
C GLU A 116 16.14 -6.83 7.05
N GLU A 117 16.44 -6.60 5.76
CA GLU A 117 15.69 -7.23 4.68
C GLU A 117 15.90 -8.76 4.76
N PRO A 118 14.87 -9.60 4.91
CA PRO A 118 14.82 -10.76 4.06
C PRO A 118 14.33 -10.27 2.69
N LEU A 119 15.20 -10.49 1.71
CA LEU A 119 14.91 -10.75 0.30
C LEU A 119 13.42 -10.64 -0.05
N LEU A 120 13.11 -9.72 -0.97
CA LEU A 120 11.84 -9.67 -1.70
C LEU A 120 11.39 -11.08 -2.10
N GLU A 121 10.51 -11.68 -1.29
CA GLU A 121 9.72 -12.82 -1.70
C GLU A 121 8.51 -12.29 -2.45
N GLU A 122 8.28 -12.89 -3.61
CA GLU A 122 7.15 -12.66 -4.49
C GLU A 122 5.83 -12.53 -3.70
N PRO A 123 4.86 -11.72 -4.17
CA PRO A 123 3.56 -11.59 -3.52
C PRO A 123 2.80 -12.92 -3.64
N GLY A 124 3.01 -13.81 -2.69
CA GLY A 124 2.47 -15.16 -2.70
C GLY A 124 2.36 -15.81 -1.32
N ASP A 125 3.35 -15.64 -0.44
CA ASP A 125 3.43 -16.35 0.84
C ASP A 125 3.92 -15.46 2.00
N ALA A 126 3.33 -14.28 2.19
CA ALA A 126 3.60 -13.51 3.42
C ALA A 126 3.13 -14.35 4.62
N ASP A 127 4.07 -14.81 5.45
CA ASP A 127 3.77 -15.51 6.71
C ASP A 127 2.69 -14.72 7.48
N PRO A 128 1.50 -15.32 7.71
CA PRO A 128 0.41 -14.64 8.39
C PRO A 128 0.82 -14.07 9.75
N GLU A 129 1.74 -14.72 10.46
CA GLU A 129 2.20 -14.23 11.77
C GLU A 129 3.14 -13.02 11.61
N ALA A 130 4.07 -13.05 10.64
CA ALA A 130 4.93 -11.91 10.33
C ALA A 130 4.12 -10.67 9.87
N LEU A 131 3.03 -10.87 9.12
CA LEU A 131 2.10 -9.79 8.78
C LEU A 131 1.45 -9.20 10.04
N LEU A 132 0.99 -10.05 10.97
CA LEU A 132 0.37 -9.61 12.21
C LEU A 132 1.36 -8.85 13.10
N GLU A 133 2.59 -9.31 13.22
CA GLU A 133 3.66 -8.64 13.98
C GLU A 133 3.95 -7.25 13.42
N ARG A 134 4.11 -7.13 12.09
CA ARG A 134 4.34 -5.84 11.42
C ARG A 134 3.18 -4.87 11.63
N LEU A 135 1.94 -5.34 11.51
CA LEU A 135 0.74 -4.53 11.73
C LEU A 135 0.60 -4.12 13.21
N GLN A 136 0.92 -5.02 14.14
CA GLN A 136 0.94 -4.72 15.57
C GLN A 136 1.98 -3.63 15.89
N HIS A 137 3.19 -3.74 15.33
CA HIS A 137 4.24 -2.73 15.48
C HIS A 137 3.78 -1.37 14.92
N ALA A 138 3.17 -1.34 13.74
CA ALA A 138 2.64 -0.10 13.15
C ALA A 138 1.63 0.61 14.07
N VAL A 139 0.73 -0.16 14.70
CA VAL A 139 -0.24 0.38 15.68
C VAL A 139 0.44 0.85 16.97
N ALA A 140 1.54 0.20 17.39
CA ALA A 140 2.29 0.63 18.58
C ALA A 140 3.06 1.94 18.34
N THR A 141 3.61 2.11 17.15
CA THR A 141 4.39 3.28 16.74
C THR A 141 3.51 4.51 16.50
N ASP A 142 2.33 4.34 15.91
CA ASP A 142 1.33 5.41 15.80
C ASP A 142 -0.06 4.93 16.27
N PRO A 143 -0.32 5.00 17.59
CA PRO A 143 -1.60 4.54 18.14
C PRO A 143 -2.82 5.33 17.66
N ALA A 144 -2.62 6.54 17.12
CA ALA A 144 -3.68 7.41 16.61
C ALA A 144 -4.02 7.12 15.13
N ASN A 145 -3.22 6.33 14.44
CA ASN A 145 -3.46 5.92 13.06
C ASN A 145 -4.57 4.87 12.97
N ASP A 146 -5.78 5.35 12.66
CA ASP A 146 -6.95 4.50 12.51
C ASP A 146 -6.84 3.53 11.31
N ASP A 147 -6.06 3.87 10.28
CA ASP A 147 -5.84 3.00 9.12
C ASP A 147 -4.94 1.80 9.48
N ALA A 148 -3.82 2.05 10.16
CA ALA A 148 -2.95 0.99 10.66
C ALA A 148 -3.69 0.06 11.63
N ARG A 149 -4.53 0.64 12.51
CA ARG A 149 -5.36 -0.14 13.43
C ARG A 149 -6.44 -0.93 12.71
N PHE A 150 -7.05 -0.36 11.67
CA PHE A 150 -8.02 -1.07 10.84
C PHE A 150 -7.39 -2.31 10.20
N ASP A 151 -6.22 -2.16 9.58
CA ASP A 151 -5.53 -3.26 8.91
C ASP A 151 -5.12 -4.36 9.91
N TYR A 152 -4.64 -3.98 11.10
CA TYR A 152 -4.29 -4.94 12.15
C TYR A 152 -5.50 -5.73 12.67
N VAL A 153 -6.61 -5.05 13.00
CA VAL A 153 -7.83 -5.72 13.47
C VAL A 153 -8.42 -6.60 12.38
N LYS A 154 -8.42 -6.14 11.11
CA LYS A 154 -8.85 -6.92 9.94
C LYS A 154 -8.04 -8.21 9.82
N ALA A 155 -6.71 -8.13 9.93
CA ALA A 155 -5.83 -9.29 9.85
C ALA A 155 -6.08 -10.29 11.00
N LEU A 156 -6.28 -9.81 12.24
CA LEU A 156 -6.61 -10.67 13.38
C LEU A 156 -7.94 -11.40 13.19
N LEU A 157 -8.97 -10.73 12.67
CA LEU A 157 -10.25 -11.35 12.36
C LEU A 157 -10.12 -12.39 11.24
N ALA A 158 -9.33 -12.09 10.20
CA ALA A 158 -9.06 -13.02 9.10
C ALA A 158 -8.38 -14.30 9.61
N ALA A 159 -7.44 -14.17 10.56
CA ALA A 159 -6.75 -15.27 11.23
C ALA A 159 -7.58 -15.98 12.32
N GLY A 160 -8.83 -15.56 12.56
CA GLY A 160 -9.70 -16.14 13.59
C GLY A 160 -9.31 -15.78 15.04
N ARG A 161 -8.39 -14.84 15.24
CA ARG A 161 -7.92 -14.35 16.56
C ARG A 161 -8.87 -13.29 17.14
N GLU A 162 -10.14 -13.65 17.30
CA GLU A 162 -11.20 -12.71 17.69
C GLU A 162 -10.94 -11.99 19.01
N ALA A 163 -10.42 -12.69 20.03
CA ALA A 163 -10.18 -12.09 21.34
C ALA A 163 -9.13 -10.96 21.25
N ASP A 164 -8.08 -11.18 20.45
CA ASP A 164 -7.04 -10.19 20.21
C ASP A 164 -7.58 -9.04 19.34
N ALA A 165 -8.38 -9.35 18.32
CA ALA A 165 -9.02 -8.36 17.47
C ALA A 165 -9.89 -7.38 18.28
N ARG A 166 -10.71 -7.91 19.21
CA ARG A 166 -11.54 -7.09 20.09
C ARG A 166 -10.70 -6.18 20.99
N ARG A 167 -9.60 -6.69 21.54
CA ARG A 167 -8.68 -5.89 22.37
C ARG A 167 -8.00 -4.77 21.57
N ALA A 168 -7.57 -5.07 20.35
CA ALA A 168 -6.95 -4.10 19.46
C ALA A 168 -7.95 -3.02 18.99
N PHE A 169 -9.23 -3.37 18.88
CA PHE A 169 -10.31 -2.46 18.48
C PHE A 169 -10.83 -1.56 19.62
N GLU A 170 -10.76 -2.01 20.87
CA GLU A 170 -11.32 -1.30 22.04
C GLU A 170 -10.96 0.20 22.10
N PRO A 171 -9.71 0.65 21.85
CA PRO A 171 -9.35 2.06 21.93
C PRO A 171 -10.04 2.96 20.89
N VAL A 172 -10.58 2.39 19.80
CA VAL A 172 -11.26 3.13 18.72
C VAL A 172 -12.75 2.80 18.63
N ALA A 173 -13.30 2.03 19.57
CA ALA A 173 -14.70 1.62 19.56
C ALA A 173 -15.68 2.80 19.61
N ASN A 174 -15.29 3.92 20.24
CA ASN A 174 -16.08 5.15 20.29
C ASN A 174 -16.19 5.88 18.93
N LYS A 175 -15.41 5.49 17.93
CA LYS A 175 -15.45 6.04 16.56
C LYS A 175 -16.38 5.26 15.62
N VAL A 176 -17.04 4.21 16.10
CA VAL A 176 -18.13 3.53 15.39
C VAL A 176 -19.26 4.53 15.17
N GLY A 177 -19.77 4.60 13.94
CA GLY A 177 -20.72 5.58 13.42
C GLY A 177 -20.06 6.82 12.80
N VAL A 178 -18.75 7.01 13.01
CA VAL A 178 -17.97 8.13 12.46
C VAL A 178 -17.03 7.65 11.36
N SER A 179 -16.34 6.52 11.56
CA SER A 179 -15.43 5.93 10.59
C SER A 179 -16.04 4.70 9.90
N ARG A 180 -16.17 4.77 8.57
CA ARG A 180 -16.68 3.66 7.74
C ARG A 180 -15.87 2.37 7.90
N LYS A 181 -14.54 2.49 8.04
CA LYS A 181 -13.63 1.38 8.27
C LYS A 181 -13.90 0.69 9.61
N LEU A 182 -14.05 1.47 10.66
CA LEU A 182 -14.30 0.93 12.01
C LEU A 182 -15.72 0.35 12.13
N ASP A 183 -16.69 0.95 11.44
CA ASP A 183 -18.04 0.39 11.29
C ASP A 183 -18.01 -0.99 10.62
N ALA A 184 -17.16 -1.16 9.62
CA ALA A 184 -17.04 -2.42 8.91
C ALA A 184 -16.48 -3.53 9.81
N LEU A 185 -15.44 -3.22 10.60
CA LEU A 185 -14.88 -4.16 11.57
C LEU A 185 -15.87 -4.53 12.67
N ALA A 186 -16.61 -3.55 13.21
CA ALA A 186 -17.65 -3.78 14.22
C ALA A 186 -18.71 -4.76 13.69
N ARG A 187 -19.18 -4.57 12.46
CA ARG A 187 -20.16 -5.46 11.82
C ARG A 187 -19.62 -6.87 11.59
N TRP A 188 -18.34 -7.02 11.25
CA TRP A 188 -17.74 -8.34 11.10
C TRP A 188 -17.65 -9.05 12.46
N MET A 189 -17.23 -8.36 13.53
CA MET A 189 -17.24 -8.91 14.90
C MET A 189 -18.65 -9.31 15.35
N ASP A 190 -19.66 -8.48 15.06
CA ASP A 190 -21.07 -8.79 15.35
C ASP A 190 -21.60 -9.99 14.56
N ALA A 191 -21.13 -10.20 13.34
CA ALA A 191 -21.46 -11.36 12.53
C ALA A 191 -20.82 -12.64 13.10
N ILE A 192 -19.55 -12.57 13.53
CA ILE A 192 -18.87 -13.69 14.20
C ILE A 192 -19.58 -14.05 15.52
N ALA A 193 -19.92 -13.03 16.33
CA ALA A 193 -20.66 -13.23 17.57
C ALA A 193 -22.04 -13.89 17.33
N PHE A 194 -22.73 -13.47 16.26
CA PHE A 194 -23.99 -14.07 15.84
C PHE A 194 -23.85 -15.53 15.41
N ALA A 195 -22.87 -15.84 14.56
CA ALA A 195 -22.62 -17.21 14.11
C ALA A 195 -22.28 -18.16 15.28
N ARG A 196 -21.56 -17.67 16.30
CA ARG A 196 -21.32 -18.41 17.54
C ARG A 196 -22.63 -18.72 18.29
N ALA A 197 -23.53 -17.75 18.36
CA ALA A 197 -24.82 -17.92 19.02
C ALA A 197 -25.78 -18.79 18.20
N HIS A 198 -25.62 -18.86 16.87
CA HIS A 198 -26.53 -19.52 15.92
C HIS A 198 -25.74 -20.47 15.01
N PRO A 199 -25.25 -21.60 15.53
CA PRO A 199 -24.35 -22.49 14.79
C PRO A 199 -25.03 -23.30 13.66
N ASN A 200 -26.36 -23.29 13.56
CA ASN A 200 -27.12 -24.09 12.60
C ASN A 200 -27.70 -23.23 11.46
N PRO A 201 -27.01 -23.11 10.31
CA PRO A 201 -27.48 -22.31 9.17
C PRO A 201 -28.71 -22.90 8.46
N ALA A 202 -29.07 -24.16 8.74
CA ALA A 202 -30.23 -24.81 8.10
C ALA A 202 -31.57 -24.14 8.47
N ASP A 203 -31.60 -23.43 9.61
CA ASP A 203 -32.80 -22.76 10.10
C ASP A 203 -33.14 -21.53 9.24
N GLU A 204 -32.13 -20.76 8.81
CA GLU A 204 -32.32 -19.63 7.88
C GLU A 204 -32.74 -20.11 6.49
N ASP A 205 -32.14 -21.19 6.00
CA ASP A 205 -32.44 -21.76 4.69
C ASP A 205 -33.90 -22.22 4.60
N ALA A 206 -34.41 -22.89 5.65
CA ALA A 206 -35.79 -23.30 5.74
C ALA A 206 -36.76 -22.10 5.76
N LYS A 207 -36.44 -21.04 6.54
CA LYS A 207 -37.24 -19.80 6.60
C LYS A 207 -37.30 -19.10 5.24
N ILE A 208 -36.16 -18.99 4.54
CA ILE A 208 -36.08 -18.37 3.20
C ILE A 208 -36.85 -19.21 2.16
N ALA A 209 -36.78 -20.53 2.24
CA ALA A 209 -37.53 -21.43 1.36
C ALA A 209 -39.04 -21.30 1.56
N ALA A 210 -39.49 -21.19 2.82
CA ALA A 210 -40.90 -20.98 3.17
C ALA A 210 -41.40 -19.58 2.80
N ASN A 211 -40.58 -18.55 2.96
CA ASN A 211 -40.90 -17.17 2.61
C ASN A 211 -39.70 -16.45 1.99
N ARG A 212 -39.72 -16.29 0.65
CA ARG A 212 -38.63 -15.61 -0.07
C ARG A 212 -38.43 -14.14 0.31
N ARG A 213 -39.43 -13.50 0.94
CA ARG A 213 -39.39 -12.12 1.46
C ARG A 213 -39.09 -12.06 2.96
N ASP A 214 -38.67 -13.15 3.59
CA ASP A 214 -38.12 -13.12 4.93
C ASP A 214 -36.73 -12.47 4.90
N PHE A 215 -36.72 -11.14 4.91
CA PHE A 215 -35.49 -10.35 4.83
C PHE A 215 -34.63 -10.48 6.07
N GLN A 216 -35.23 -10.75 7.23
CA GLN A 216 -34.49 -11.01 8.46
C GLN A 216 -33.70 -12.32 8.31
N ALA A 217 -34.33 -13.42 7.88
CA ALA A 217 -33.63 -14.69 7.65
C ALA A 217 -32.53 -14.57 6.58
N ARG A 218 -32.75 -13.79 5.51
CA ARG A 218 -31.71 -13.49 4.51
C ARG A 218 -30.55 -12.69 5.08
N PHE A 219 -30.84 -11.70 5.91
CA PHE A 219 -29.81 -10.89 6.55
C PHE A 219 -28.99 -11.73 7.53
N ASP A 220 -29.64 -12.58 8.31
CA ASP A 220 -29.00 -13.51 9.23
C ASP A 220 -28.12 -14.53 8.48
N ARG A 221 -28.60 -15.08 7.36
CA ARG A 221 -27.78 -15.92 6.46
C ARG A 221 -26.55 -15.15 5.94
N SER A 222 -26.69 -13.88 5.58
CA SER A 222 -25.55 -13.03 5.18
C SER A 222 -24.54 -12.89 6.32
N ARG A 223 -24.97 -12.69 7.57
CA ARG A 223 -24.06 -12.64 8.75
C ARG A 223 -23.30 -13.94 8.95
N LEU A 224 -23.97 -15.09 8.80
CA LEU A 224 -23.30 -16.40 8.89
C LEU A 224 -22.22 -16.55 7.80
N LEU A 225 -22.49 -16.07 6.58
CA LEU A 225 -21.53 -16.07 5.48
C LEU A 225 -20.36 -15.10 5.73
N VAL A 226 -20.63 -13.91 6.28
CA VAL A 226 -19.59 -12.94 6.70
C VAL A 226 -18.67 -13.54 7.76
N ALA A 227 -19.23 -14.21 8.77
CA ALA A 227 -18.43 -14.88 9.81
C ALA A 227 -17.49 -15.95 9.23
N GLN A 228 -17.91 -16.62 8.15
CA GLN A 228 -17.13 -17.59 7.40
C GLN A 228 -16.22 -16.97 6.32
N GLN A 229 -16.16 -15.64 6.24
CA GLN A 229 -15.40 -14.90 5.21
C GLN A 229 -15.85 -15.21 3.77
N ARG A 230 -17.10 -15.65 3.58
CA ARG A 230 -17.71 -15.91 2.27
C ARG A 230 -18.36 -14.63 1.72
N TRP A 231 -17.51 -13.63 1.46
CA TRP A 231 -17.90 -12.25 1.18
C TRP A 231 -18.89 -12.08 0.02
N THR A 232 -18.61 -12.72 -1.11
CA THR A 232 -19.43 -12.62 -2.33
C THR A 232 -20.82 -13.21 -2.12
N ALA A 233 -20.90 -14.39 -1.53
CA ALA A 233 -22.18 -15.02 -1.18
C ALA A 233 -22.98 -14.20 -0.16
N ALA A 234 -22.30 -13.60 0.83
CA ALA A 234 -22.94 -12.71 1.79
C ALA A 234 -23.55 -11.48 1.10
N MET A 235 -22.81 -10.87 0.18
CA MET A 235 -23.26 -9.73 -0.62
C MET A 235 -24.43 -10.09 -1.56
N ASP A 236 -24.45 -11.31 -2.11
CA ASP A 236 -25.57 -11.78 -2.93
C ASP A 236 -26.89 -11.84 -2.13
N GLU A 237 -26.86 -12.35 -0.89
CA GLU A 237 -28.06 -12.34 -0.02
C GLU A 237 -28.54 -10.91 0.30
N LEU A 238 -27.61 -9.98 0.51
CA LEU A 238 -27.94 -8.58 0.76
C LEU A 238 -28.56 -7.91 -0.49
N LEU A 239 -28.09 -8.26 -1.69
CA LEU A 239 -28.70 -7.78 -2.94
C LEU A 239 -30.13 -8.29 -3.10
N GLU A 240 -30.43 -9.53 -2.71
CA GLU A 240 -31.80 -10.06 -2.75
C GLU A 240 -32.76 -9.24 -1.87
N ILE A 241 -32.29 -8.74 -0.72
CA ILE A 241 -33.06 -7.80 0.12
C ILE A 241 -33.21 -6.47 -0.63
N LEU A 242 -32.11 -5.86 -1.07
CA LEU A 242 -32.09 -4.53 -1.68
C LEU A 242 -32.90 -4.43 -2.99
N MET A 243 -32.98 -5.52 -3.75
CA MET A 243 -33.80 -5.61 -4.96
C MET A 243 -35.31 -5.57 -4.66
N ARG A 244 -35.74 -5.86 -3.43
CA ARG A 244 -37.16 -5.92 -3.04
C ARG A 244 -37.57 -4.84 -2.05
N ASP A 245 -36.66 -4.44 -1.17
CA ASP A 245 -36.83 -3.37 -0.19
C ASP A 245 -35.48 -2.71 0.10
N LYS A 246 -35.28 -1.53 -0.49
CA LYS A 246 -34.01 -0.77 -0.41
C LYS A 246 -33.75 -0.18 0.96
N SER A 247 -34.81 0.05 1.75
CA SER A 247 -34.79 0.75 3.03
C SER A 247 -35.02 -0.18 4.22
N TRP A 248 -35.13 -1.49 3.97
CA TRP A 248 -35.39 -2.47 5.01
C TRP A 248 -34.45 -2.30 6.20
N ASN A 249 -35.05 -2.20 7.39
CA ASN A 249 -34.36 -2.04 8.67
C ASN A 249 -33.36 -0.86 8.65
N GLU A 250 -33.82 0.33 8.26
CA GLU A 250 -33.01 1.56 8.24
C GLU A 250 -31.73 1.45 7.38
N ASP A 251 -31.89 0.91 6.18
CA ASP A 251 -30.81 0.65 5.21
C ASP A 251 -29.74 -0.35 5.72
N LEU A 252 -30.06 -1.19 6.70
CA LEU A 252 -29.08 -2.09 7.31
C LEU A 252 -28.41 -3.02 6.28
N ALA A 253 -29.19 -3.52 5.31
CA ALA A 253 -28.66 -4.37 4.24
C ALA A 253 -27.61 -3.64 3.38
N ARG A 254 -27.90 -2.39 2.99
CA ARG A 254 -26.98 -1.54 2.20
C ARG A 254 -25.73 -1.19 3.00
N LYS A 255 -25.89 -0.77 4.25
CA LYS A 255 -24.77 -0.42 5.14
C LYS A 255 -23.84 -1.62 5.34
N THR A 256 -24.41 -2.82 5.51
CA THR A 256 -23.65 -4.07 5.64
C THR A 256 -22.95 -4.45 4.34
N TYR A 257 -23.59 -4.25 3.19
CA TYR A 257 -22.95 -4.49 1.89
C TYR A 257 -21.72 -3.59 1.68
N ILE A 258 -21.86 -2.29 1.97
CA ILE A 258 -20.75 -1.33 1.88
C ILE A 258 -19.63 -1.68 2.86
N ALA A 259 -19.98 -2.11 4.08
CA ALA A 259 -19.01 -2.59 5.05
C ALA A 259 -18.22 -3.80 4.53
N ILE A 260 -18.87 -4.77 3.88
CA ILE A 260 -18.16 -5.92 3.27
C ILE A 260 -17.18 -5.42 2.20
N LEU A 261 -17.59 -4.49 1.33
CA LEU A 261 -16.70 -3.91 0.32
C LEU A 261 -15.46 -3.24 0.93
N GLU A 262 -15.63 -2.52 2.04
CA GLU A 262 -14.52 -1.90 2.79
C GLU A 262 -13.56 -2.96 3.37
N ILE A 263 -14.10 -4.09 3.85
CA ILE A 263 -13.27 -5.20 4.36
C ILE A 263 -12.49 -5.88 3.24
N ILE A 264 -13.10 -6.16 2.09
CA ILE A 264 -12.44 -6.96 1.05
C ILE A 264 -11.59 -6.14 0.09
N GLU A 265 -11.70 -4.81 0.12
CA GLU A 265 -10.87 -3.94 -0.72
C GLU A 265 -9.39 -4.16 -0.38
N PRO A 266 -8.56 -4.56 -1.36
CA PRO A 266 -7.14 -4.70 -1.13
C PRO A 266 -6.49 -3.32 -0.96
N PRO A 267 -5.34 -3.24 -0.28
CA PRO A 267 -4.57 -2.01 -0.23
C PRO A 267 -4.26 -1.55 -1.66
N LYS A 268 -4.51 -0.26 -1.94
CA LYS A 268 -4.27 0.28 -3.28
C LYS A 268 -2.79 0.15 -3.62
N PRO A 269 -2.43 -0.48 -4.75
CA PRO A 269 -1.03 -0.55 -5.15
C PRO A 269 -0.51 0.87 -5.37
N LYS A 270 0.72 1.13 -4.94
CA LYS A 270 1.40 2.37 -5.30
C LYS A 270 1.60 2.37 -6.81
N VAL A 271 1.02 3.37 -7.48
CA VAL A 271 1.22 3.62 -8.91
C VAL A 271 1.93 4.94 -9.10
N ALA A 272 2.58 5.11 -10.26
CA ALA A 272 3.27 6.36 -10.59
C ALA A 272 2.28 7.55 -10.59
N GLU A 273 2.79 8.74 -10.32
CA GLU A 273 1.98 9.95 -10.26
C GLU A 273 1.22 10.17 -11.58
N GLY A 274 -0.10 10.35 -11.49
CA GLY A 274 -1.01 10.45 -12.63
C GLY A 274 -1.60 9.13 -13.14
N GLN A 275 -1.17 7.98 -12.62
CA GLN A 275 -1.81 6.70 -12.90
C GLN A 275 -2.92 6.43 -11.88
N ILE A 276 -4.04 5.85 -12.35
CA ILE A 276 -5.12 5.38 -11.48
C ILE A 276 -4.79 3.94 -11.10
N PRO A 277 -4.67 3.60 -9.80
CA PRO A 277 -4.49 2.22 -9.37
C PRO A 277 -5.60 1.34 -9.95
N PRO A 278 -5.28 0.16 -10.50
CA PRO A 278 -6.31 -0.76 -10.96
C PRO A 278 -7.21 -1.14 -9.78
N ASP A 279 -8.52 -1.06 -9.99
CA ASP A 279 -9.50 -1.56 -9.01
C ASP A 279 -9.49 -3.08 -8.99
N ASP A 280 -9.72 -3.66 -7.82
CA ASP A 280 -9.97 -5.10 -7.71
C ASP A 280 -11.22 -5.48 -8.54
N PRO A 281 -11.13 -6.48 -9.45
CA PRO A 281 -12.21 -6.78 -10.37
C PRO A 281 -13.47 -7.28 -9.67
N VAL A 282 -13.34 -7.97 -8.53
CA VAL A 282 -14.48 -8.46 -7.73
C VAL A 282 -15.15 -7.28 -7.03
N VAL A 283 -14.38 -6.44 -6.33
CA VAL A 283 -14.89 -5.23 -5.67
C VAL A 283 -15.57 -4.31 -6.67
N ALA A 284 -14.96 -4.07 -7.83
CA ALA A 284 -15.52 -3.25 -8.90
C ALA A 284 -16.83 -3.83 -9.45
N ALA A 285 -16.91 -5.16 -9.64
CA ALA A 285 -18.13 -5.82 -10.09
C ALA A 285 -19.28 -5.68 -9.08
N TYR A 286 -19.00 -5.88 -7.79
CA TYR A 286 -20.01 -5.77 -6.73
C TYR A 286 -20.42 -4.30 -6.50
N ARG A 287 -19.50 -3.33 -6.56
CA ARG A 287 -19.84 -1.89 -6.59
C ARG A 287 -20.84 -1.56 -7.70
N ARG A 288 -20.60 -2.04 -8.93
CA ARG A 288 -21.53 -1.85 -10.07
C ARG A 288 -22.90 -2.49 -9.83
N ARG A 289 -22.94 -3.71 -9.27
CA ARG A 289 -24.21 -4.39 -8.94
C ARG A 289 -25.00 -3.61 -7.90
N LEU A 290 -24.36 -3.11 -6.84
CA LEU A 290 -25.00 -2.26 -5.85
C LEU A 290 -25.56 -0.99 -6.50
N SER A 291 -24.76 -0.27 -7.29
CA SER A 291 -25.22 0.93 -7.98
C SER A 291 -26.44 0.65 -8.87
N SER A 292 -26.44 -0.45 -9.62
CA SER A 292 -27.57 -0.85 -10.46
C SER A 292 -28.85 -1.07 -9.65
N VAL A 293 -28.78 -1.79 -8.52
CA VAL A 293 -29.95 -2.10 -7.68
C VAL A 293 -30.47 -0.87 -6.93
N VAL A 294 -29.57 0.04 -6.55
CA VAL A 294 -29.91 1.26 -5.83
C VAL A 294 -30.60 2.28 -6.73
N LEU A 295 -30.15 2.40 -7.98
CA LEU A 295 -30.63 3.39 -8.95
C LEU A 295 -31.86 2.93 -9.73
N SER A 296 -32.14 1.63 -9.81
CA SER A 296 -33.38 1.05 -10.39
C SER A 296 -34.57 1.25 -9.49
#